data_AF-A0A1V6E081-F1
#
_entry.id   AF-A0A1V6E081-F1
#
_cell.length_a   1.000
_cell.length_b   1.000
_cell.length_c   1.000
_cell.angle_alpha   90.00
_cell.angle_beta   90.00
_cell.angle_gamma   90.00
#
_symmetry.space_group_name_H-M   'P 1'
#
loop_
_entity.id
_entity.type
_entity.pdbx_description
1 polymer ?
#
loop_
_entity_poly.entity_id
_entity_poly.type
_entity_poly.pdbx_seq_one_letter_code
_entity_poly.pdbx_strand_id
1 'polypeptide(L)'
;MIYSGAKVITVFFQGTTVLGLDLGNITVASWIIGLCAAVYVYVGGLKACAWTDLIWGAALIVGGGVVLYLAMKELGQVPAIDLIGTKVATSNATVDQISSAGAWERFSLLNAGPAVEGANGVGGKLHMVRPLSDSAIPWSALIVGLWIPNFFYWGLNQYIMQRTLASKSLAEGQLGIVFAAFLKLLIPFVVVIPGILAFNLYSNDLRNEGAKKNEVVIAEFSSGAAKVFPFTQNFAALNPELCSKLVAHNSAQVGLTAELGAAPTAEALFKANDAAVAAAPAKGVAVGQRLIGYDYDAAFPTLLRRLLKPGVTWFVLAALFGAVVSSLASMLNSASTIFTMDIFAKLKKGTPDATLVRVGRISMLVFVGIACGIAPFLGRPEFGGIFTFIQEFQGFISPGVLAVFLFGFLVSKAPRYLGWLGIVINAALYGTLKVALPSVAFLDRMAICFGVVLAVLAVLTLINPLKEPVKLPVNHEIALESSPAAKLFGWVVVALTLVLYVIFW
;
A
#
# COMPACT_ATOMS: atom_id res chain seq x y z
N MET A 1 5.93 -2.55 6.41
CA MET A 1 6.81 -3.73 6.25
C MET A 1 6.65 -4.75 7.37
N ILE A 2 6.86 -4.39 8.66
CA ILE A 2 6.69 -5.33 9.79
C ILE A 2 5.33 -6.04 9.74
N TYR A 3 4.23 -5.28 9.69
CA TYR A 3 2.87 -5.85 9.60
C TYR A 3 2.69 -6.83 8.43
N SER A 4 3.13 -6.43 7.22
CA SER A 4 2.98 -7.27 6.03
C SER A 4 3.76 -8.59 6.15
N GLY A 5 5.00 -8.55 6.66
CA GLY A 5 5.78 -9.76 6.95
C GLY A 5 5.16 -10.60 8.07
N ALA A 6 4.65 -9.95 9.13
CA ALA A 6 3.97 -10.63 10.22
C ALA A 6 2.69 -11.33 9.74
N LYS A 7 1.91 -10.72 8.83
CA LYS A 7 0.69 -11.31 8.28
C LYS A 7 0.98 -12.62 7.53
N VAL A 8 2.11 -12.68 6.83
CA VAL A 8 2.60 -13.94 6.21
C VAL A 8 2.79 -15.02 7.27
N ILE A 9 3.51 -14.71 8.36
CA ILE A 9 3.75 -15.66 9.46
C ILE A 9 2.41 -16.14 10.03
N THR A 10 1.50 -15.21 10.36
CA THR A 10 0.25 -15.55 11.05
C THR A 10 -0.68 -16.43 10.23
N VAL A 11 -0.75 -16.21 8.92
CA VAL A 11 -1.64 -16.99 8.05
C VAL A 11 -0.98 -18.30 7.67
N PHE A 12 0.33 -18.30 7.38
CA PHE A 12 1.06 -19.49 6.95
C PHE A 12 1.24 -20.50 8.08
N PHE A 13 1.69 -20.05 9.26
CA PHE A 13 1.93 -20.88 10.44
C PHE A 13 0.74 -20.89 11.42
N GLN A 14 -0.47 -20.59 10.93
CA GLN A 14 -1.66 -20.56 11.76
C GLN A 14 -1.86 -21.88 12.50
N GLY A 15 -2.12 -21.81 13.81
CA GLY A 15 -2.30 -22.98 14.67
C GLY A 15 -0.99 -23.67 15.09
N THR A 16 0.16 -23.07 14.77
CA THR A 16 1.47 -23.54 15.19
C THR A 16 2.00 -22.70 16.35
N THR A 17 2.39 -23.38 17.42
CA THR A 17 3.05 -22.76 18.58
C THR A 17 4.49 -23.26 18.65
N VAL A 18 5.45 -22.34 18.77
CA VAL A 18 6.87 -22.66 18.89
C VAL A 18 7.41 -22.01 20.16
N LEU A 19 8.02 -22.79 21.05
CA LEU A 19 8.57 -22.30 22.34
C LEU A 19 7.52 -21.52 23.18
N GLY A 20 6.25 -21.92 23.12
CA GLY A 20 5.15 -21.24 23.80
C GLY A 20 4.65 -19.95 23.11
N LEU A 21 5.23 -19.57 21.97
CA LEU A 21 4.82 -18.43 21.17
C LEU A 21 3.85 -18.87 20.06
N ASP A 22 2.63 -18.34 20.08
CA ASP A 22 1.64 -18.54 19.02
C ASP A 22 2.04 -17.76 17.76
N LEU A 23 2.42 -18.47 16.71
CA LEU A 23 2.80 -17.86 15.44
C LEU A 23 1.60 -17.31 14.67
N GLY A 24 0.38 -17.72 15.02
CA GLY A 24 -0.87 -17.14 14.52
C GLY A 24 -1.16 -15.73 15.03
N ASN A 25 -0.47 -15.30 16.09
CA ASN A 25 -0.68 -13.98 16.69
C ASN A 25 0.14 -12.89 15.97
N ILE A 26 -0.56 -11.88 15.44
CA ILE A 26 0.07 -10.78 14.68
C ILE A 26 1.08 -9.98 15.49
N THR A 27 0.86 -9.84 16.80
CA THR A 27 1.78 -9.15 17.70
C THR A 27 3.07 -9.94 17.84
N VAL A 28 2.98 -11.25 18.13
CA VAL A 28 4.13 -12.14 18.22
C VAL A 28 4.94 -12.12 16.92
N ALA A 29 4.26 -12.30 15.78
CA ALA A 29 4.89 -12.28 14.47
C ALA A 29 5.56 -10.92 14.14
N SER A 30 4.94 -9.80 14.54
CA SER A 30 5.51 -8.46 14.37
C SER A 30 6.81 -8.28 15.15
N TRP A 31 6.85 -8.76 16.39
CA TRP A 31 8.06 -8.71 17.22
C TRP A 31 9.17 -9.62 16.68
N ILE A 32 8.85 -10.82 16.18
CA ILE A 32 9.84 -11.71 15.54
C ILE A 32 10.52 -10.98 14.36
N ILE A 33 9.73 -10.44 13.43
CA ILE A 33 10.26 -9.73 12.26
C ILE A 33 11.08 -8.51 12.65
N GLY A 34 10.57 -7.69 13.58
CA GLY A 34 11.24 -6.49 14.04
C GLY A 34 12.57 -6.80 14.74
N LEU A 35 12.61 -7.80 15.62
CA LEU A 35 13.83 -8.23 16.30
C LEU A 35 14.86 -8.78 15.31
N CYS A 36 14.46 -9.61 14.35
CA CYS A 36 15.35 -10.09 13.30
C CYS A 36 15.95 -8.93 12.49
N ALA A 37 15.14 -7.94 12.11
CA ALA A 37 15.61 -6.74 11.43
C ALA A 37 16.55 -5.89 12.30
N ALA A 38 16.23 -5.68 13.57
CA ALA A 38 17.09 -4.94 14.50
C ALA A 38 18.47 -5.59 14.65
N VAL A 39 18.52 -6.91 14.88
CA VAL A 39 19.78 -7.66 15.00
C VAL A 39 20.57 -7.56 13.71
N TYR A 40 19.91 -7.76 12.56
CA TYR A 40 20.55 -7.71 11.26
C TYR A 40 21.21 -6.36 10.99
N VAL A 41 20.51 -5.24 11.24
CA VAL A 41 21.06 -3.90 10.99
C VAL A 41 22.16 -3.56 11.99
N TYR A 42 21.94 -3.91 13.26
CA TYR A 42 22.90 -3.63 14.33
C TYR A 42 24.26 -4.27 14.07
N VAL A 43 24.27 -5.47 13.49
CA VAL A 43 25.48 -6.22 13.14
C VAL A 43 26.03 -5.84 11.75
N GLY A 44 25.17 -5.73 10.73
CA GLY A 44 25.58 -5.72 9.32
C GLY A 44 26.02 -4.37 8.73
N GLY A 45 25.51 -3.25 9.26
CA GLY A 45 25.77 -1.92 8.68
C GLY A 45 25.32 -1.76 7.20
N LEU A 46 25.66 -0.60 6.61
CA LEU A 46 25.17 -0.18 5.28
C LEU A 46 25.58 -1.11 4.11
N LYS A 47 26.80 -1.65 4.12
CA LYS A 47 27.31 -2.48 3.02
C LYS A 47 26.62 -3.85 2.93
N ALA A 48 26.28 -4.45 4.07
CA ALA A 48 25.57 -5.72 4.11
C ALA A 48 24.14 -5.59 3.54
N CYS A 49 23.48 -4.45 3.79
CA CYS A 49 22.12 -4.18 3.33
C CYS A 49 22.01 -4.14 1.79
N ALA A 50 23.01 -3.59 1.09
CA ALA A 50 22.95 -3.47 -0.38
C ALA A 50 23.06 -4.84 -1.10
N TRP A 51 23.94 -5.72 -0.62
CA TRP A 51 24.13 -7.05 -1.22
C TRP A 51 22.96 -7.99 -0.92
N THR A 52 22.44 -7.93 0.30
CA THR A 52 21.27 -8.72 0.67
C THR A 52 20.01 -8.25 -0.06
N ASP A 53 19.84 -6.94 -0.30
CA ASP A 53 18.77 -6.42 -1.13
C ASP A 53 18.79 -7.01 -2.56
N LEU A 54 19.97 -7.12 -3.17
CA LEU A 54 20.10 -7.70 -4.51
C LEU A 54 19.70 -9.18 -4.52
N ILE A 55 20.26 -9.96 -3.59
CA ILE A 55 20.00 -11.41 -3.50
C ILE A 55 18.53 -11.67 -3.19
N TRP A 56 17.99 -11.02 -2.17
CA TRP A 56 16.60 -11.23 -1.75
C TRP A 56 15.60 -10.62 -2.72
N GLY A 57 15.92 -9.49 -3.35
CA GLY A 57 15.09 -8.91 -4.41
C GLY A 57 14.97 -9.84 -5.61
N ALA A 58 16.09 -10.41 -6.08
CA ALA A 58 16.08 -11.37 -7.17
C ALA A 58 15.35 -12.67 -6.79
N ALA A 59 15.61 -13.20 -5.60
CA ALA A 59 14.95 -14.40 -5.09
C ALA A 59 13.43 -14.20 -4.94
N LEU A 60 12.98 -12.99 -4.56
CA LEU A 60 11.56 -12.66 -4.44
C LEU A 60 10.85 -12.65 -5.80
N ILE A 61 11.50 -12.14 -6.86
CA ILE A 61 10.94 -12.18 -8.23
C ILE A 61 10.77 -13.63 -8.68
N VAL A 62 11.80 -14.46 -8.47
CA VAL A 62 11.74 -15.89 -8.80
C VAL A 62 10.66 -16.60 -7.97
N GLY A 63 10.61 -16.36 -6.66
CA GLY A 63 9.61 -16.93 -5.76
C GLY A 63 8.18 -16.52 -6.15
N GLY A 64 7.96 -15.26 -6.51
CA GLY A 64 6.67 -14.77 -7.01
C GLY A 64 6.27 -15.44 -8.33
N GLY A 65 7.22 -15.65 -9.25
CA GLY A 65 6.99 -16.41 -10.48
C GLY A 65 6.62 -17.88 -10.22
N VAL A 66 7.27 -18.53 -9.26
CA VAL A 66 6.92 -19.89 -8.83
C VAL A 66 5.51 -19.95 -8.26
N VAL A 67 5.14 -19.00 -7.38
CA VAL A 67 3.79 -18.93 -6.80
C VAL A 67 2.74 -18.70 -7.90
N LEU A 68 2.99 -17.78 -8.83
CA LEU A 68 2.12 -17.54 -9.98
C LEU A 68 1.91 -18.82 -10.79
N TYR A 69 3.00 -19.52 -11.15
CA TYR A 69 2.92 -20.76 -11.90
C TYR A 69 2.09 -21.83 -11.17
N LEU A 70 2.31 -22.02 -9.87
CA LEU A 70 1.56 -22.97 -9.07
C LEU A 70 0.08 -22.59 -8.96
N ALA A 71 -0.23 -21.31 -8.78
CA ALA A 71 -1.61 -20.83 -8.70
C ALA A 71 -2.36 -20.99 -10.04
N MET A 72 -1.70 -20.68 -11.16
CA MET A 72 -2.27 -20.90 -12.49
C MET A 72 -2.49 -22.40 -12.77
N LYS A 73 -1.55 -23.25 -12.37
CA LYS A 73 -1.69 -24.70 -12.47
C LYS A 73 -2.89 -25.20 -11.66
N GLU A 74 -3.04 -24.73 -10.42
CA GLU A 74 -4.18 -25.07 -9.56
C GLU A 74 -5.51 -24.63 -10.19
N LEU A 75 -5.58 -23.41 -10.72
CA LEU A 75 -6.79 -22.89 -11.40
C LEU A 75 -7.22 -23.76 -12.59
N GLY A 76 -6.26 -24.35 -13.31
CA GLY A 76 -6.54 -25.31 -14.39
C GLY A 76 -7.09 -26.65 -13.91
N GLN A 77 -6.96 -26.99 -12.62
CA GLN A 77 -7.33 -28.29 -12.04
C GLN A 77 -8.61 -28.24 -11.22
N VAL A 78 -8.89 -27.11 -10.55
CA VAL A 78 -10.10 -26.95 -9.72
C VAL A 78 -11.37 -27.10 -10.58
N PRO A 79 -12.40 -27.81 -10.10
CA PRO A 79 -13.68 -27.92 -10.79
C PRO A 79 -14.32 -26.56 -11.07
N ALA A 80 -14.90 -26.38 -12.25
CA ALA A 80 -15.52 -25.12 -12.67
C ALA A 80 -16.65 -24.67 -11.74
N ILE A 81 -17.37 -25.63 -11.13
CA ILE A 81 -18.46 -25.35 -10.19
C ILE A 81 -17.98 -24.68 -8.90
N ASP A 82 -16.74 -24.94 -8.48
CA ASP A 82 -16.17 -24.32 -7.28
C ASP A 82 -15.63 -22.91 -7.58
N LEU A 83 -15.29 -22.64 -8.84
CA LEU A 83 -14.75 -21.36 -9.28
C LEU A 83 -15.84 -20.33 -9.63
N ILE A 84 -17.00 -20.79 -10.13
CA ILE A 84 -18.05 -19.92 -10.67
C ILE A 84 -18.54 -18.86 -9.67
N GLY A 85 -18.57 -19.21 -8.37
CA GLY A 85 -18.98 -18.30 -7.30
C GLY A 85 -18.00 -17.14 -7.04
N THR A 86 -16.79 -17.20 -7.62
CA THR A 86 -15.76 -16.16 -7.47
C THR A 86 -15.67 -15.21 -8.67
N LYS A 87 -16.49 -15.44 -9.71
CA LYS A 87 -16.52 -14.60 -10.90
C LYS A 87 -17.02 -13.19 -10.56
N VAL A 88 -16.58 -12.22 -11.34
CA VAL A 88 -17.15 -10.87 -11.26
C VAL A 88 -18.60 -10.86 -11.76
N ALA A 89 -19.45 -10.03 -11.16
CA ALA A 89 -20.87 -9.93 -11.50
C ALA A 89 -21.08 -9.50 -12.96
N THR A 90 -20.16 -8.70 -13.49
CA THR A 90 -20.10 -8.23 -14.88
C THR A 90 -19.59 -9.27 -15.89
N SER A 91 -19.16 -10.45 -15.43
CA SER A 91 -18.76 -11.55 -16.31
C SER A 91 -19.95 -12.45 -16.64
N ASN A 92 -20.10 -12.79 -17.92
CA ASN A 92 -21.08 -13.74 -18.42
C ASN A 92 -20.56 -15.19 -18.44
N ALA A 93 -19.42 -15.47 -17.81
CA ALA A 93 -18.84 -16.80 -17.78
C ALA A 93 -19.80 -17.84 -17.20
N THR A 94 -19.91 -18.98 -17.88
CA THR A 94 -20.68 -20.15 -17.43
C THR A 94 -19.76 -21.27 -16.93
N VAL A 95 -20.33 -22.23 -16.21
CA VAL A 95 -19.60 -23.41 -15.72
C VAL A 95 -19.00 -24.19 -16.88
N ASP A 96 -19.74 -24.35 -17.99
CA ASP A 96 -19.27 -25.08 -19.18
C ASP A 96 -18.06 -24.40 -19.83
N GLN A 97 -18.12 -23.07 -20.00
CA GLN A 97 -17.01 -22.29 -20.56
C GLN A 97 -15.75 -22.42 -19.72
N ILE A 98 -15.88 -22.35 -18.39
CA ILE A 98 -14.75 -22.52 -17.47
C ILE A 98 -14.22 -23.95 -17.54
N SER A 99 -15.11 -24.95 -17.63
CA SER A 99 -14.74 -26.36 -17.69
C SER A 99 -13.86 -26.65 -18.92
N SER A 100 -14.23 -26.14 -20.09
CA SER A 100 -13.49 -26.32 -21.35
C SER A 100 -12.26 -25.43 -21.52
N ALA A 101 -12.11 -24.40 -20.68
CA ALA A 101 -11.06 -23.39 -20.81
C ALA A 101 -9.71 -23.82 -20.21
N GLY A 102 -8.62 -23.33 -20.81
CA GLY A 102 -7.28 -23.41 -20.24
C GLY A 102 -7.10 -22.47 -19.03
N ALA A 103 -6.03 -22.62 -18.25
CA ALA A 103 -5.84 -21.86 -17.00
C ALA A 103 -5.92 -20.33 -17.18
N TRP A 104 -5.28 -19.77 -18.21
CA TRP A 104 -5.35 -18.33 -18.49
C TRP A 104 -6.75 -17.88 -18.92
N GLU A 105 -7.43 -18.68 -19.73
CA GLU A 105 -8.78 -18.40 -20.16
C GLU A 105 -9.78 -18.48 -19.00
N ARG A 106 -9.64 -19.46 -18.11
CA ARG A 106 -10.39 -19.52 -16.83
C ARG A 106 -10.17 -18.26 -16.00
N PHE A 107 -8.91 -17.82 -15.86
CA PHE A 107 -8.58 -16.59 -15.13
C PHE A 107 -9.25 -15.37 -15.75
N SER A 108 -9.22 -15.26 -17.08
CA SER A 108 -9.89 -14.18 -17.82
C SER A 108 -11.42 -14.25 -17.63
N LEU A 109 -12.04 -15.41 -17.84
CA LEU A 109 -13.49 -15.61 -17.68
C LEU A 109 -13.99 -15.22 -16.28
N LEU A 110 -13.23 -15.51 -15.23
CA LEU A 110 -13.61 -15.16 -13.86
C LEU A 110 -13.46 -13.67 -13.53
N ASN A 111 -12.59 -12.94 -14.22
CA ASN A 111 -12.16 -11.59 -13.79
C ASN A 111 -12.34 -10.49 -14.84
N ALA A 112 -12.59 -10.83 -16.10
CA ALA A 112 -12.92 -9.90 -17.16
C ALA A 112 -14.40 -9.48 -17.10
N GLY A 113 -14.76 -8.47 -17.90
CA GLY A 113 -16.08 -7.82 -17.86
C GLY A 113 -15.92 -6.32 -17.61
N PRO A 114 -16.94 -5.48 -17.85
CA PRO A 114 -16.84 -4.03 -17.65
C PRO A 114 -16.32 -3.62 -16.27
N ALA A 115 -15.43 -2.63 -16.22
CA ALA A 115 -15.03 -2.00 -14.97
C ALA A 115 -16.20 -1.19 -14.40
N VAL A 116 -16.65 -1.55 -13.20
CA VAL A 116 -17.66 -0.80 -12.45
C VAL A 116 -17.20 -0.57 -11.01
N GLU A 117 -17.63 0.53 -10.43
CA GLU A 117 -17.40 0.85 -9.02
C GLU A 117 -18.10 -0.16 -8.10
N GLY A 118 -17.46 -0.46 -6.97
CA GLY A 118 -18.03 -1.31 -5.94
C GLY A 118 -16.98 -2.20 -5.30
N ALA A 119 -17.43 -3.06 -4.40
CA ALA A 119 -16.55 -4.01 -3.75
C ALA A 119 -15.98 -5.07 -4.72
N ASN A 120 -14.92 -5.75 -4.30
CA ASN A 120 -14.31 -6.81 -5.09
C ASN A 120 -15.36 -7.88 -5.46
N GLY A 121 -15.44 -8.21 -6.75
CA GLY A 121 -16.44 -9.11 -7.32
C GLY A 121 -17.56 -8.40 -8.08
N VAL A 122 -17.73 -7.08 -7.96
CA VAL A 122 -18.77 -6.35 -8.71
C VAL A 122 -18.34 -6.07 -10.16
N GLY A 123 -17.16 -5.50 -10.35
CA GLY A 123 -16.62 -5.14 -11.66
C GLY A 123 -15.43 -5.98 -12.12
N GLY A 124 -15.14 -5.91 -13.41
CA GLY A 124 -13.94 -6.50 -14.00
C GLY A 124 -12.66 -6.01 -13.32
N LYS A 125 -11.74 -6.94 -13.07
CA LYS A 125 -10.49 -6.70 -12.33
C LYS A 125 -9.27 -6.54 -13.24
N LEU A 126 -9.43 -6.79 -14.54
CA LEU A 126 -8.34 -6.75 -15.54
C LEU A 126 -8.25 -5.42 -16.27
N HIS A 127 -8.83 -4.35 -15.71
CA HIS A 127 -8.87 -3.02 -16.31
C HIS A 127 -7.81 -2.10 -15.69
N MET A 128 -7.06 -1.42 -16.54
CA MET A 128 -6.13 -0.35 -16.18
C MET A 128 -6.85 0.99 -15.98
N VAL A 129 -8.06 1.13 -16.53
CA VAL A 129 -8.88 2.34 -16.44
C VAL A 129 -10.18 2.02 -15.71
N ARG A 130 -10.49 2.82 -14.70
CA ARG A 130 -11.72 2.69 -13.89
C ARG A 130 -12.65 3.88 -14.16
N PRO A 131 -13.96 3.72 -13.99
CA PRO A 131 -14.92 4.82 -14.14
C PRO A 131 -14.58 6.03 -13.27
N LEU A 132 -15.04 7.22 -13.66
CA LEU A 132 -14.84 8.45 -12.88
C LEU A 132 -15.47 8.38 -11.48
N SER A 133 -16.51 7.56 -11.31
CA SER A 133 -17.17 7.41 -10.02
C SER A 133 -16.35 6.59 -9.03
N ASP A 134 -15.35 5.84 -9.47
CA ASP A 134 -14.55 4.97 -8.60
C ASP A 134 -13.95 5.74 -7.42
N SER A 135 -14.32 5.33 -6.20
CA SER A 135 -13.92 6.02 -4.98
C SER A 135 -12.43 5.89 -4.63
N ALA A 136 -11.69 4.98 -5.26
CA ALA A 136 -10.29 4.70 -4.93
C ALA A 136 -9.32 5.20 -6.01
N ILE A 137 -9.58 4.86 -7.27
CA ILE A 137 -8.67 5.08 -8.41
C ILE A 137 -9.44 5.45 -9.68
N PRO A 138 -10.17 6.58 -9.70
CA PRO A 138 -10.87 7.04 -10.91
C PRO A 138 -9.85 7.35 -12.01
N TRP A 139 -10.23 7.25 -13.29
CA TRP A 139 -9.28 7.50 -14.38
C TRP A 139 -8.65 8.90 -14.36
N SER A 140 -9.35 9.90 -13.82
CA SER A 140 -8.83 11.25 -13.60
C SER A 140 -7.58 11.24 -12.72
N ALA A 141 -7.56 10.36 -11.71
CA ALA A 141 -6.44 10.21 -10.81
C ALA A 141 -5.19 9.67 -11.51
N LEU A 142 -5.32 8.91 -12.60
CA LEU A 142 -4.19 8.39 -13.36
C LEU A 142 -3.40 9.50 -14.07
N ILE A 143 -4.08 10.58 -14.47
CA ILE A 143 -3.47 11.67 -15.24
C ILE A 143 -2.67 12.62 -14.35
N VAL A 144 -3.13 12.89 -13.13
CA VAL A 144 -2.50 13.88 -12.23
C VAL A 144 -2.17 13.29 -10.86
N GLY A 145 -3.17 12.73 -10.17
CA GLY A 145 -3.04 12.28 -8.78
C GLY A 145 -1.97 11.21 -8.57
N LEU A 146 -1.80 10.27 -9.52
CA LEU A 146 -0.86 9.17 -9.42
C LEU A 146 0.61 9.62 -9.60
N TRP A 147 0.86 10.73 -10.31
CA TRP A 147 2.22 11.23 -10.52
C TRP A 147 2.84 11.78 -9.24
N ILE A 148 2.03 12.35 -8.36
CA ILE A 148 2.50 12.96 -7.11
C ILE A 148 3.21 11.95 -6.20
N PRO A 149 2.57 10.84 -5.77
CA PRO A 149 3.25 9.86 -4.94
C PRO A 149 4.41 9.21 -5.70
N ASN A 150 4.35 9.05 -7.03
CA ASN A 150 5.44 8.48 -7.82
C ASN A 150 6.67 9.40 -7.88
N PHE A 151 6.52 10.68 -8.20
CA PHE A 151 7.65 11.63 -8.22
C PHE A 151 8.22 11.83 -6.83
N PHE A 152 7.37 11.92 -5.80
CA PHE A 152 7.83 11.95 -4.42
C PHE A 152 8.65 10.69 -4.07
N TYR A 153 8.11 9.50 -4.36
CA TYR A 153 8.75 8.25 -3.99
C TYR A 153 10.03 7.98 -4.77
N TRP A 154 10.06 8.17 -6.08
CA TRP A 154 11.23 7.84 -6.91
C TRP A 154 12.22 8.99 -7.03
N GLY A 155 11.74 10.24 -7.03
CA GLY A 155 12.58 11.42 -7.22
C GLY A 155 13.15 11.98 -5.92
N LEU A 156 12.41 11.89 -4.80
CA LEU A 156 12.75 12.61 -3.57
C LEU A 156 13.04 11.69 -2.39
N ASN A 157 12.73 10.40 -2.47
CA ASN A 157 12.98 9.48 -1.38
C ASN A 157 14.48 9.23 -1.21
N GLN A 158 15.01 9.65 -0.06
CA GLN A 158 16.43 9.68 0.23
C GLN A 158 17.12 8.32 0.04
N TYR A 159 16.51 7.21 0.46
CA TYR A 159 17.17 5.90 0.36
C TYR A 159 17.31 5.41 -1.10
N ILE A 160 16.40 5.83 -1.99
CA ILE A 160 16.47 5.51 -3.42
C ILE A 160 17.49 6.43 -4.07
N MET A 161 17.36 7.73 -3.83
CA MET A 161 18.20 8.73 -4.47
C MET A 161 19.68 8.54 -4.14
N GLN A 162 20.00 8.23 -2.88
CA GLN A 162 21.37 7.92 -2.45
C GLN A 162 22.00 6.75 -3.22
N ARG A 163 21.23 5.71 -3.58
CA ARG A 163 21.75 4.57 -4.34
C ARG A 163 22.10 4.97 -5.77
N THR A 164 21.27 5.80 -6.41
CA THR A 164 21.57 6.32 -7.75
C THR A 164 22.76 7.27 -7.71
N LEU A 165 22.83 8.19 -6.74
CA LEU A 165 23.93 9.15 -6.64
C LEU A 165 25.26 8.51 -6.25
N ALA A 166 25.22 7.35 -5.57
CA ALA A 166 26.41 6.55 -5.29
C ALA A 166 26.92 5.75 -6.50
N SER A 167 26.29 5.89 -7.67
CA SER A 167 26.80 5.30 -8.92
C SER A 167 28.10 5.97 -9.36
N LYS A 168 28.87 5.26 -10.19
CA LYS A 168 30.19 5.73 -10.66
C LYS A 168 30.11 6.96 -11.58
N SER A 169 29.01 7.11 -12.31
CA SER A 169 28.78 8.19 -13.28
C SER A 169 27.28 8.39 -13.52
N LEU A 170 26.88 9.53 -14.08
CA LEU A 170 25.49 9.77 -14.46
C LEU A 170 24.97 8.68 -15.42
N ALA A 171 25.78 8.26 -16.40
CA ALA A 171 25.44 7.21 -17.34
C ALA A 171 25.10 5.87 -16.67
N GLU A 172 25.90 5.43 -15.70
CA GLU A 172 25.66 4.19 -14.93
C GLU A 172 24.41 4.31 -14.06
N GLY A 173 24.24 5.46 -13.38
CA GLY A 173 23.04 5.74 -12.59
C GLY A 173 21.75 5.71 -13.44
N GLN A 174 21.80 6.28 -14.64
CA GLN A 174 20.68 6.26 -15.59
C GLN A 174 20.35 4.83 -16.06
N LEU A 175 21.36 4.03 -16.42
CA LEU A 175 21.15 2.63 -16.80
C LEU A 175 20.52 1.82 -15.68
N GLY A 176 21.00 1.99 -14.45
CA GLY A 176 20.43 1.33 -13.27
C GLY A 176 18.96 1.70 -13.04
N ILE A 177 18.60 3.00 -13.18
CA ILE A 177 17.21 3.45 -13.05
C ILE A 177 16.32 2.83 -14.13
N VAL A 178 16.76 2.83 -15.39
CA VAL A 178 15.96 2.28 -16.49
C VAL A 178 15.78 0.78 -16.35
N PHE A 179 16.81 0.05 -15.90
CA PHE A 179 16.69 -1.37 -15.58
C PHE A 179 15.68 -1.62 -14.44
N ALA A 180 15.70 -0.81 -13.39
CA ALA A 180 14.71 -0.90 -12.32
C ALA A 180 13.28 -0.60 -12.82
N ALA A 181 13.11 0.37 -13.73
CA ALA A 181 11.84 0.67 -14.37
C ALA A 181 11.33 -0.47 -15.24
N PHE A 182 12.22 -1.19 -15.94
CA PHE A 182 11.85 -2.41 -16.67
C PHE A 182 11.36 -3.51 -15.72
N LEU A 183 12.08 -3.80 -14.63
CA LEU A 183 11.68 -4.82 -13.65
C LEU A 183 10.31 -4.51 -13.02
N LYS A 184 9.95 -3.23 -12.91
CA LYS A 184 8.63 -2.80 -12.40
C LYS A 184 7.46 -3.28 -13.27
N LEU A 185 7.67 -3.47 -14.58
CA LEU A 185 6.66 -4.01 -15.48
C LEU A 185 6.28 -5.47 -15.15
N LEU A 186 7.17 -6.20 -14.48
CA LEU A 186 6.93 -7.60 -14.09
C LEU A 186 6.12 -7.72 -12.79
N ILE A 187 6.14 -6.69 -11.94
CA ILE A 187 5.55 -6.74 -10.59
C ILE A 187 4.05 -7.06 -10.59
N PRO A 188 3.20 -6.47 -11.46
CA PRO A 188 1.78 -6.82 -11.50
C PRO A 188 1.53 -8.31 -11.73
N PHE A 189 2.35 -8.96 -12.55
CA PHE A 189 2.22 -10.39 -12.84
C PHE A 189 2.61 -11.26 -11.65
N VAL A 190 3.63 -10.88 -10.88
CA VAL A 190 4.11 -11.69 -9.74
C VAL A 190 3.47 -11.33 -8.39
N VAL A 191 2.76 -10.20 -8.30
CA VAL A 191 2.12 -9.73 -7.05
C VAL A 191 0.60 -9.58 -7.18
N VAL A 192 0.12 -8.87 -8.22
CA VAL A 192 -1.30 -8.53 -8.35
C VAL A 192 -2.10 -9.72 -8.86
N ILE A 193 -1.64 -10.40 -9.92
CA ILE A 193 -2.32 -11.59 -10.46
C ILE A 193 -2.45 -12.70 -9.40
N PRO A 194 -1.40 -13.07 -8.64
CA PRO A 194 -1.54 -13.97 -7.50
C PRO A 194 -2.57 -13.47 -6.48
N GLY A 195 -2.62 -12.18 -6.17
CA GLY A 195 -3.67 -11.63 -5.30
C GLY A 195 -5.09 -11.89 -5.80
N ILE A 196 -5.32 -11.77 -7.11
CA ILE A 196 -6.61 -12.08 -7.74
C ILE A 196 -6.89 -13.59 -7.70
N LEU A 197 -5.89 -14.41 -8.03
CA LEU A 197 -5.98 -15.88 -8.00
C LEU A 197 -6.29 -16.40 -6.60
N ALA A 198 -5.75 -15.78 -5.55
CA ALA A 198 -6.06 -16.13 -4.16
C ALA A 198 -7.56 -16.03 -3.88
N PHE A 199 -8.23 -15.02 -4.42
CA PHE A 199 -9.68 -14.89 -4.28
C PHE A 199 -10.41 -15.94 -5.12
N ASN A 200 -9.97 -16.20 -6.35
CA ASN A 200 -10.63 -17.21 -7.19
C ASN A 200 -10.50 -18.63 -6.64
N LEU A 201 -9.36 -18.98 -6.06
CA LEU A 201 -9.07 -20.32 -5.54
C LEU A 201 -9.52 -20.49 -4.09
N TYR A 202 -9.37 -19.46 -3.26
CA TYR A 202 -9.45 -19.58 -1.80
C TYR A 202 -10.27 -18.45 -1.14
N SER A 203 -11.34 -17.98 -1.79
CA SER A 203 -12.25 -16.96 -1.22
C SER A 203 -12.78 -17.33 0.17
N ASN A 204 -13.03 -18.62 0.44
CA ASN A 204 -13.48 -19.10 1.75
C ASN A 204 -12.41 -18.91 2.84
N ASP A 205 -11.13 -19.17 2.55
CA ASP A 205 -10.04 -18.88 3.49
C ASP A 205 -9.97 -17.38 3.82
N LEU A 206 -10.10 -16.51 2.81
CA LEU A 206 -10.10 -15.06 3.00
C LEU A 206 -11.32 -14.58 3.79
N ARG A 207 -12.48 -15.23 3.60
CA ARG A 207 -13.69 -15.00 4.39
C ARG A 207 -13.46 -15.41 5.86
N ASN A 208 -12.85 -16.56 6.10
CA ASN A 208 -12.55 -17.04 7.45
C ASN A 208 -11.56 -16.12 8.18
N GLU A 209 -10.54 -15.62 7.48
CA GLU A 209 -9.64 -14.60 8.02
C GLU A 209 -10.36 -13.29 8.36
N GLY A 210 -11.31 -12.88 7.50
CA GLY A 210 -12.19 -11.74 7.78
C GLY A 210 -13.10 -11.98 9.00
N ALA A 211 -13.67 -13.17 9.13
CA ALA A 211 -14.53 -13.56 10.25
C ALA A 211 -13.80 -13.46 11.59
N LYS A 212 -12.55 -13.95 11.68
CA LYS A 212 -11.72 -13.82 12.90
C LYS A 212 -11.52 -12.36 13.31
N LYS A 213 -11.27 -11.46 12.34
CA LYS A 213 -11.13 -10.01 12.61
C LYS A 213 -12.46 -9.40 13.10
N ASN A 214 -13.59 -9.95 12.68
CA ASN A 214 -14.91 -9.47 13.06
C ASN A 214 -15.38 -9.96 14.45
N GLU A 215 -14.83 -11.06 15.00
CA GLU A 215 -15.28 -11.67 16.26
C GLU A 215 -15.38 -10.65 17.41
N VAL A 216 -14.33 -9.87 17.62
CA VAL A 216 -14.28 -8.83 18.68
C VAL A 216 -15.37 -7.77 18.47
N VAL A 217 -15.58 -7.36 17.22
CA VAL A 217 -16.53 -6.32 16.85
C VAL A 217 -17.97 -6.81 17.00
N ILE A 218 -18.24 -8.06 16.62
CA ILE A 218 -19.57 -8.69 16.77
C ILE A 218 -19.90 -8.89 18.25
N ALA A 219 -18.92 -9.29 19.07
CA ALA A 219 -19.10 -9.40 20.52
C ALA A 219 -19.46 -8.04 21.14
N GLU A 220 -18.81 -6.97 20.69
CA GLU A 220 -19.08 -5.61 21.15
C GLU A 220 -20.42 -5.05 20.67
N PHE A 221 -20.86 -5.41 19.46
CA PHE A 221 -22.22 -5.11 19.01
C PHE A 221 -23.26 -5.85 19.87
N SER A 222 -23.00 -7.13 20.15
CA SER A 222 -23.90 -7.98 20.95
C SER A 222 -24.02 -7.53 22.40
N SER A 223 -23.03 -6.82 22.94
CA SER A 223 -23.10 -6.22 24.29
C SER A 223 -23.91 -4.92 24.34
N GLY A 224 -24.40 -4.41 23.20
CA GLY A 224 -25.18 -3.18 23.13
C GLY A 224 -24.34 -1.91 23.25
N ALA A 225 -23.07 -1.95 22.84
CA ALA A 225 -22.19 -0.79 22.91
C ALA A 225 -22.79 0.44 22.18
N ALA A 226 -22.77 1.60 22.85
CA ALA A 226 -23.29 2.87 22.35
C ALA A 226 -22.38 3.51 21.30
N LYS A 227 -22.30 2.86 20.14
CA LYS A 227 -21.47 3.24 18.99
C LYS A 227 -22.06 2.73 17.69
N VAL A 228 -21.62 3.30 16.58
CA VAL A 228 -21.97 2.81 15.24
C VAL A 228 -20.95 1.81 14.72
N PHE A 229 -21.41 0.81 13.97
CA PHE A 229 -20.59 -0.29 13.45
C PHE A 229 -20.54 -0.27 11.91
N PRO A 230 -19.48 0.30 11.30
CA PRO A 230 -19.35 0.30 9.86
C PRO A 230 -19.17 -1.13 9.32
N PHE A 231 -19.60 -1.39 8.08
CA PHE A 231 -19.35 -2.66 7.41
C PHE A 231 -19.12 -2.48 5.91
N THR A 232 -18.44 -3.43 5.28
CA THR A 232 -18.22 -3.43 3.82
C THR A 232 -19.43 -3.98 3.06
N GLN A 233 -19.61 -3.56 1.80
CA GLN A 233 -20.66 -4.10 0.92
C GLN A 233 -20.59 -5.64 0.78
N ASN A 234 -19.37 -6.21 0.67
CA ASN A 234 -19.19 -7.66 0.63
C ASN A 234 -19.60 -8.35 1.94
N PHE A 235 -19.43 -7.70 3.09
CA PHE A 235 -19.94 -8.22 4.36
C PHE A 235 -21.48 -8.26 4.38
N ALA A 236 -22.13 -7.24 3.83
CA ALA A 236 -23.58 -7.19 3.68
C ALA A 236 -24.12 -8.26 2.73
N ALA A 237 -23.42 -8.54 1.63
CA ALA A 237 -23.77 -9.64 0.73
C ALA A 237 -23.68 -11.01 1.41
N LEU A 238 -22.69 -11.21 2.29
CA LEU A 238 -22.49 -12.47 3.01
C LEU A 238 -23.39 -12.63 4.25
N ASN A 239 -23.86 -11.53 4.85
CA ASN A 239 -24.57 -11.52 6.13
C ASN A 239 -25.74 -10.51 6.14
N PRO A 240 -26.74 -10.64 5.25
CA PRO A 240 -27.79 -9.63 5.07
C PRO A 240 -28.65 -9.41 6.32
N GLU A 241 -28.96 -10.47 7.06
CA GLU A 241 -29.76 -10.40 8.30
C GLU A 241 -29.04 -9.63 9.42
N LEU A 242 -27.77 -9.96 9.66
CA LEU A 242 -26.95 -9.26 10.65
C LEU A 242 -26.77 -7.79 10.26
N CYS A 243 -26.55 -7.51 8.98
CA CYS A 243 -26.40 -6.14 8.49
C CYS A 243 -27.69 -5.33 8.63
N SER A 244 -28.86 -5.94 8.46
CA SER A 244 -30.14 -5.29 8.73
C SER A 244 -30.27 -4.85 10.19
N LYS A 245 -29.84 -5.71 11.14
CA LYS A 245 -29.78 -5.37 12.58
C LYS A 245 -28.77 -4.25 12.86
N LEU A 246 -27.59 -4.31 12.24
CA LEU A 246 -26.56 -3.27 12.39
C LEU A 246 -27.02 -1.92 11.84
N VAL A 247 -27.69 -1.89 10.70
CA VAL A 247 -28.25 -0.64 10.14
C VAL A 247 -29.31 -0.07 11.07
N ALA A 248 -30.22 -0.90 11.60
CA ALA A 248 -31.22 -0.45 12.55
C ALA A 248 -30.58 0.15 13.82
N HIS A 249 -29.61 -0.55 14.41
CA HIS A 249 -28.84 -0.06 15.56
C HIS A 249 -28.12 1.25 15.26
N ASN A 250 -27.33 1.29 14.17
CA ASN A 250 -26.54 2.47 13.83
C ASN A 250 -27.42 3.68 13.57
N SER A 251 -28.53 3.50 12.83
CA SER A 251 -29.48 4.57 12.53
C SER A 251 -30.14 5.10 13.81
N ALA A 252 -30.50 4.21 14.75
CA ALA A 252 -31.02 4.61 16.05
C ALA A 252 -30.00 5.42 16.88
N GLN A 253 -28.72 5.05 16.87
CA GLN A 253 -27.67 5.79 17.58
C GLN A 253 -27.52 7.25 17.09
N VAL A 254 -27.79 7.51 15.81
CA VAL A 254 -27.66 8.86 15.22
C VAL A 254 -28.98 9.58 14.95
N GLY A 255 -30.11 8.95 15.29
CA GLY A 255 -31.45 9.50 15.08
C GLY A 255 -31.88 9.55 13.61
N LEU A 256 -31.42 8.63 12.78
CA LEU A 256 -31.87 8.44 11.39
C LEU A 256 -32.88 7.31 11.29
N THR A 257 -33.74 7.36 10.28
CA THR A 257 -34.65 6.27 9.93
C THR A 257 -34.10 5.57 8.68
N ALA A 258 -33.86 4.26 8.78
CA ALA A 258 -33.44 3.46 7.64
C ALA A 258 -34.67 2.92 6.90
N GLU A 259 -34.98 3.47 5.73
CA GLU A 259 -36.00 2.92 4.83
C GLU A 259 -35.41 1.74 4.04
N LEU A 260 -35.44 0.56 4.64
CA LEU A 260 -35.06 -0.69 3.99
C LEU A 260 -36.32 -1.45 3.56
N GLY A 261 -36.39 -1.87 2.30
CA GLY A 261 -37.44 -2.78 1.83
C GLY A 261 -37.37 -4.16 2.50
N ALA A 262 -38.37 -5.02 2.28
CA ALA A 262 -38.48 -6.33 2.95
C ALA A 262 -37.28 -7.28 2.72
N ALA A 263 -36.61 -7.17 1.58
CA ALA A 263 -35.38 -7.89 1.25
C ALA A 263 -34.35 -6.91 0.65
N PRO A 264 -33.64 -6.14 1.50
CA PRO A 264 -32.75 -5.10 1.02
C PRO A 264 -31.52 -5.69 0.35
N THR A 265 -31.08 -5.07 -0.75
CA THR A 265 -29.84 -5.48 -1.41
C THR A 265 -28.62 -5.16 -0.55
N ALA A 266 -27.50 -5.85 -0.77
CA ALA A 266 -26.24 -5.56 -0.08
C ALA A 266 -25.79 -4.10 -0.27
N GLU A 267 -26.06 -3.52 -1.43
CA GLU A 267 -25.78 -2.11 -1.72
C GLU A 267 -26.69 -1.17 -0.91
N ALA A 268 -27.99 -1.45 -0.82
CA ALA A 268 -28.92 -0.66 -0.02
C ALA A 268 -28.53 -0.69 1.48
N LEU A 269 -28.20 -1.87 2.01
CA LEU A 269 -27.71 -2.04 3.38
C LEU A 269 -26.42 -1.24 3.61
N PHE A 270 -25.47 -1.34 2.69
CA PHE A 270 -24.21 -0.61 2.77
C PHE A 270 -24.41 0.91 2.75
N LYS A 271 -25.20 1.44 1.82
CA LYS A 271 -25.49 2.88 1.71
C LYS A 271 -26.20 3.43 2.95
N ALA A 272 -27.20 2.70 3.46
CA ALA A 272 -27.90 3.10 4.68
C ALA A 272 -26.95 3.13 5.90
N ASN A 273 -26.08 2.14 6.01
CA ASN A 273 -25.06 2.12 7.07
C ASN A 273 -24.06 3.26 6.94
N ASP A 274 -23.54 3.50 5.73
CA ASP A 274 -22.52 4.52 5.49
C ASP A 274 -23.05 5.93 5.82
N ALA A 275 -24.33 6.20 5.51
CA ALA A 275 -25.01 7.42 5.93
C ALA A 275 -25.07 7.58 7.46
N ALA A 276 -25.40 6.52 8.19
CA ALA A 276 -25.43 6.54 9.66
C ALA A 276 -24.03 6.74 10.26
N VAL A 277 -23.00 6.10 9.68
CA VAL A 277 -21.61 6.26 10.11
C VAL A 277 -21.09 7.67 9.83
N ALA A 278 -21.45 8.26 8.69
CA ALA A 278 -21.08 9.64 8.35
C ALA A 278 -21.72 10.67 9.29
N ALA A 279 -22.93 10.40 9.81
CA ALA A 279 -23.61 11.27 10.77
C ALA A 279 -23.06 11.16 12.20
N ALA A 280 -22.40 10.06 12.56
CA ALA A 280 -21.97 9.77 13.93
C ALA A 280 -21.07 10.86 14.57
N PRO A 281 -20.04 11.39 13.88
CA PRO A 281 -19.19 12.44 14.44
C PRO A 281 -19.96 13.71 14.83
N ALA A 282 -20.91 14.15 14.00
CA ALA A 282 -21.73 15.32 14.28
C ALA A 282 -22.69 15.11 15.46
N LYS A 283 -23.00 13.85 15.79
CA LYS A 283 -23.83 13.44 16.92
C LYS A 283 -23.03 13.06 18.17
N GLY A 284 -21.69 13.14 18.12
CA GLY A 284 -20.83 12.74 19.23
C GLY A 284 -20.83 11.23 19.51
N VAL A 285 -21.25 10.41 18.54
CA VAL A 285 -21.31 8.95 18.66
C VAL A 285 -19.99 8.34 18.20
N ALA A 286 -19.44 7.43 18.99
CA ALA A 286 -18.21 6.73 18.63
C ALA A 286 -18.41 5.82 17.41
N VAL A 287 -17.39 5.70 16.57
CA VAL A 287 -17.37 4.78 15.42
C VAL A 287 -16.53 3.56 15.80
N GLY A 288 -17.14 2.39 15.75
CA GLY A 288 -16.49 1.11 15.97
C GLY A 288 -15.63 0.65 14.79
N GLN A 289 -14.95 -0.48 14.96
CA GLN A 289 -14.18 -1.07 13.88
C GLN A 289 -15.10 -1.57 12.76
N ARG A 290 -14.61 -1.51 11.51
CA ARG A 290 -15.36 -1.92 10.33
C ARG A 290 -15.44 -3.45 10.21
N LEU A 291 -16.64 -3.98 9.99
CA LEU A 291 -16.84 -5.40 9.67
C LEU A 291 -16.52 -5.66 8.19
N ILE A 292 -15.71 -6.68 7.92
CA ILE A 292 -15.22 -7.01 6.57
C ILE A 292 -15.69 -8.37 6.11
N GLY A 293 -16.04 -8.49 4.82
CA GLY A 293 -16.42 -9.78 4.23
C GLY A 293 -15.22 -10.69 3.98
N TYR A 294 -14.07 -10.11 3.64
CA TYR A 294 -12.84 -10.83 3.30
C TYR A 294 -11.62 -10.05 3.79
N ASP A 295 -10.59 -10.76 4.26
CA ASP A 295 -9.29 -10.17 4.58
C ASP A 295 -8.34 -10.26 3.37
N TYR A 296 -8.32 -9.23 2.52
CA TYR A 296 -7.50 -9.24 1.31
C TYR A 296 -5.99 -9.22 1.60
N ASP A 297 -5.57 -8.74 2.77
CA ASP A 297 -4.15 -8.79 3.19
C ASP A 297 -3.68 -10.24 3.44
N ALA A 298 -4.61 -11.20 3.59
CA ALA A 298 -4.31 -12.62 3.70
C ALA A 298 -4.17 -13.33 2.34
N ALA A 299 -4.46 -12.67 1.21
CA ALA A 299 -4.47 -13.29 -0.13
C ALA A 299 -3.17 -14.03 -0.47
N PHE A 300 -2.04 -13.32 -0.45
CA PHE A 300 -0.75 -13.91 -0.78
C PHE A 300 -0.32 -14.97 0.24
N PRO A 301 -0.37 -14.73 1.56
CA PRO A 301 -0.09 -15.77 2.56
C PRO A 301 -0.93 -17.04 2.42
N THR A 302 -2.21 -16.92 2.08
CA THR A 302 -3.11 -18.05 1.84
C THR A 302 -2.65 -18.87 0.64
N LEU A 303 -2.24 -18.24 -0.46
CA LEU A 303 -1.64 -18.95 -1.60
C LEU A 303 -0.40 -19.72 -1.18
N LEU A 304 0.50 -19.08 -0.42
CA LEU A 304 1.72 -19.74 0.05
C LEU A 304 1.38 -21.01 0.85
N ARG A 305 0.43 -20.89 1.79
CA ARG A 305 0.02 -22.00 2.64
C ARG A 305 -0.65 -23.14 1.87
N ARG A 306 -1.46 -22.82 0.87
CA ARG A 306 -2.25 -23.80 0.12
C ARG A 306 -1.46 -24.46 -1.01
N LEU A 307 -0.55 -23.73 -1.66
CA LEU A 307 0.10 -24.19 -2.90
C LEU A 307 1.53 -24.71 -2.71
N LEU A 308 2.28 -24.24 -1.71
CA LEU A 308 3.69 -24.57 -1.60
C LEU A 308 3.90 -26.00 -1.07
N LYS A 309 4.68 -26.79 -1.82
CA LYS A 309 5.09 -28.15 -1.48
C LYS A 309 6.43 -28.16 -0.72
N PRO A 310 6.72 -29.22 0.07
CA PRO A 310 8.00 -29.39 0.74
C PRO A 310 9.20 -29.13 -0.19
N GLY A 311 10.19 -28.39 0.29
CA GLY A 311 11.35 -27.93 -0.50
C GLY A 311 11.17 -26.49 -1.00
N VAL A 312 10.29 -26.29 -1.99
CA VAL A 312 10.03 -24.96 -2.58
C VAL A 312 9.49 -23.98 -1.55
N THR A 313 8.71 -24.47 -0.58
CA THR A 313 8.22 -23.68 0.57
C THR A 313 9.31 -22.86 1.23
N TRP A 314 10.43 -23.50 1.56
CA TRP A 314 11.49 -22.85 2.33
C TRP A 314 12.27 -21.83 1.51
N PHE A 315 12.45 -22.08 0.21
CA PHE A 315 13.02 -21.10 -0.70
C PHE A 315 12.16 -19.83 -0.78
N VAL A 316 10.86 -19.99 -1.03
CA VAL A 316 9.94 -18.84 -1.19
C VAL A 316 9.80 -18.06 0.12
N LEU A 317 9.67 -18.77 1.26
CA LEU A 317 9.61 -18.12 2.57
C LEU A 317 10.92 -17.41 2.92
N ALA A 318 12.08 -18.01 2.64
CA ALA A 318 13.37 -17.37 2.85
C ALA A 318 13.52 -16.11 1.99
N ALA A 319 13.14 -16.17 0.72
CA ALA A 319 13.15 -15.02 -0.18
C ALA A 319 12.26 -13.88 0.34
N LEU A 320 11.05 -14.20 0.79
CA LEU A 320 10.09 -13.25 1.32
C LEU A 320 10.53 -12.61 2.64
N PHE A 321 10.93 -13.42 3.62
CA PHE A 321 11.41 -12.91 4.90
C PHE A 321 12.73 -12.16 4.77
N GLY A 322 13.65 -12.66 3.94
CA GLY A 322 14.88 -11.98 3.58
C GLY A 322 14.60 -10.60 2.99
N ALA A 323 13.68 -10.50 2.02
CA ALA A 323 13.31 -9.22 1.41
C ALA A 323 12.65 -8.26 2.41
N VAL A 324 11.78 -8.76 3.30
CA VAL A 324 11.15 -7.94 4.36
C VAL A 324 12.19 -7.41 5.34
N VAL A 325 13.08 -8.28 5.84
CA VAL A 325 14.16 -7.90 6.77
C VAL A 325 15.12 -6.92 6.12
N SER A 326 15.50 -7.15 4.86
CA SER A 326 16.41 -6.29 4.10
C SER A 326 15.81 -4.90 3.82
N SER A 327 14.53 -4.84 3.44
CA SER A 327 13.81 -3.58 3.25
C SER A 327 13.67 -2.79 4.55
N LEU A 328 13.30 -3.48 5.65
CA LEU A 328 13.25 -2.87 6.98
C LEU A 328 14.62 -2.33 7.39
N ALA A 329 15.67 -3.08 7.11
CA ALA A 329 17.03 -2.71 7.44
C ALA A 329 17.45 -1.40 6.77
N SER A 330 17.21 -1.27 5.46
CA SER A 330 17.47 -0.04 4.72
C SER A 330 16.65 1.13 5.27
N MET A 331 15.35 0.93 5.56
CA MET A 331 14.48 1.99 6.08
C MET A 331 14.94 2.50 7.45
N LEU A 332 15.29 1.58 8.36
CA LEU A 332 15.75 1.90 9.71
C LEU A 332 17.10 2.63 9.69
N ASN A 333 18.01 2.21 8.81
CA ASN A 333 19.29 2.88 8.66
C ASN A 333 19.14 4.31 8.10
N SER A 334 18.26 4.51 7.11
CA SER A 334 17.96 5.85 6.60
C SER A 334 17.32 6.74 7.68
N ALA A 335 16.33 6.24 8.42
CA ALA A 335 15.70 6.97 9.51
C ALA A 335 16.70 7.34 10.62
N SER A 336 17.55 6.38 11.00
CA SER A 336 18.65 6.59 11.96
C SER A 336 19.63 7.66 11.48
N THR A 337 20.02 7.64 10.21
CA THR A 337 20.93 8.62 9.61
C THR A 337 20.32 10.03 9.60
N ILE A 338 19.05 10.16 9.23
CA ILE A 338 18.32 11.44 9.29
C ILE A 338 18.31 11.95 10.74
N PHE A 339 17.98 11.10 11.71
CA PHE A 339 17.96 11.49 13.11
C PHE A 339 19.35 11.92 13.61
N THR A 340 20.42 11.17 13.29
CA THR A 340 21.77 11.49 13.76
C THR A 340 22.35 12.73 13.09
N MET A 341 22.30 12.79 11.76
CA MET A 341 22.99 13.82 11.00
C MET A 341 22.17 15.10 10.87
N ASP A 342 20.85 14.98 10.66
CA ASP A 342 20.00 16.13 10.39
C ASP A 342 19.37 16.73 11.63
N ILE A 343 19.27 15.97 12.73
CA ILE A 343 18.71 16.45 13.99
C ILE A 343 19.81 16.52 15.06
N PHE A 344 20.36 15.38 15.47
CA PHE A 344 21.26 15.31 16.64
C PHE A 344 22.56 16.11 16.44
N ALA A 345 23.25 15.94 15.32
CA ALA A 345 24.51 16.62 15.04
C ALA A 345 24.33 18.14 14.88
N LYS A 346 23.18 18.60 14.38
CA LYS A 346 22.87 20.03 14.26
C LYS A 346 22.55 20.67 15.62
N LEU A 347 21.88 19.93 16.50
CA LEU A 347 21.58 20.37 17.87
C LEU A 347 22.83 20.34 18.77
N LYS A 348 23.66 19.30 18.65
CA LYS A 348 24.90 19.14 19.42
C LYS A 348 26.13 19.13 18.52
N LYS A 349 26.58 20.33 18.17
CA LYS A 349 27.75 20.58 17.32
C LYS A 349 29.04 20.02 17.96
N GLY A 350 29.97 19.56 17.12
CA GLY A 350 31.27 19.04 17.56
C GLY A 350 31.22 17.66 18.21
N THR A 351 30.14 16.89 18.03
CA THR A 351 30.03 15.52 18.54
C THR A 351 31.00 14.60 17.76
N PRO A 352 31.83 13.77 18.43
CA PRO A 352 32.71 12.82 17.76
C PRO A 352 31.95 11.76 16.94
N ASP A 353 32.51 11.32 15.82
CA ASP A 353 31.90 10.33 14.91
C ASP A 353 31.50 9.02 15.62
N ALA A 354 32.34 8.54 16.56
CA ALA A 354 32.04 7.35 17.35
C ALA A 354 30.75 7.50 18.17
N THR A 355 30.46 8.70 18.67
CA THR A 355 29.23 9.01 19.40
C THR A 355 28.05 9.10 18.44
N LEU A 356 28.21 9.71 17.27
CA LEU A 356 27.15 9.77 16.25
C LEU A 356 26.72 8.36 15.80
N VAL A 357 27.68 7.46 15.59
CA VAL A 357 27.39 6.05 15.27
C VAL A 357 26.62 5.36 16.40
N ARG A 358 27.00 5.57 17.67
CA ARG A 358 26.27 5.02 18.81
C ARG A 358 24.83 5.54 18.89
N VAL A 359 24.63 6.85 18.73
CA VAL A 359 23.29 7.47 18.70
C VAL A 359 22.46 6.91 17.54
N GLY A 360 23.10 6.66 16.39
CA GLY A 360 22.45 6.02 15.25
C GLY A 360 21.94 4.62 15.58
N ARG A 361 22.80 3.77 16.15
CA ARG A 361 22.41 2.41 16.54
C ARG A 361 21.31 2.40 17.61
N ILE A 362 21.35 3.31 18.58
CA ILE A 362 20.31 3.40 19.62
C ILE A 362 18.98 3.88 19.03
N SER A 363 18.98 4.94 18.22
CA SER A 363 17.76 5.46 17.59
C SER A 363 17.07 4.41 16.71
N MET A 364 17.85 3.58 16.00
CA MET A 364 17.33 2.43 15.25
C MET A 364 16.56 1.44 16.12
N LEU A 365 17.12 1.03 17.27
CA LEU A 365 16.42 0.12 18.20
C LEU A 365 15.12 0.72 18.71
N VAL A 366 15.12 2.03 19.01
CA VAL A 366 13.92 2.77 19.40
C VAL A 366 12.88 2.77 18.28
N PHE A 367 13.29 3.06 17.04
CA PHE A 367 12.37 3.06 15.89
C PHE A 367 11.79 1.68 15.61
N VAL A 368 12.57 0.60 15.74
CA VAL A 368 12.04 -0.77 15.66
C VAL A 368 11.02 -1.03 16.76
N GLY A 369 11.33 -0.68 18.02
CA GLY A 369 10.41 -0.89 19.13
C GLY A 369 9.07 -0.17 18.92
N ILE A 370 9.10 1.09 18.49
CA ILE A 370 7.91 1.86 18.13
C ILE A 370 7.16 1.18 16.98
N ALA A 371 7.86 0.78 15.92
CA ALA A 371 7.25 0.14 14.76
C ALA A 371 6.62 -1.22 15.10
N CYS A 372 7.23 -2.02 15.98
CA CYS A 372 6.65 -3.27 16.50
C CYS A 372 5.41 -3.02 17.34
N GLY A 373 5.39 -1.94 18.14
CA GLY A 373 4.22 -1.54 18.90
C GLY A 373 3.05 -1.11 18.00
N ILE A 374 3.34 -0.38 16.91
CA ILE A 374 2.31 0.12 15.98
C ILE A 374 1.83 -0.95 15.00
N ALA A 375 2.70 -1.85 14.55
CA ALA A 375 2.41 -2.80 13.47
C ALA A 375 1.12 -3.63 13.66
N PRO A 376 0.82 -4.21 14.85
CA PRO A 376 -0.41 -4.97 15.07
C PRO A 376 -1.68 -4.16 14.81
N PHE A 377 -1.65 -2.84 15.10
CA PHE A 377 -2.79 -1.96 14.90
C PHE A 377 -3.11 -1.72 13.42
N LEU A 378 -2.14 -1.89 12.52
CA LEU A 378 -2.37 -1.75 11.08
C LEU A 378 -3.30 -2.83 10.50
N GLY A 379 -3.51 -3.93 11.23
CA GLY A 379 -4.45 -4.98 10.83
C GLY A 379 -5.91 -4.65 11.08
N ARG A 380 -6.20 -3.50 11.70
CA ARG A 380 -7.58 -3.06 11.95
C ARG A 380 -8.29 -2.77 10.63
N PRO A 381 -9.52 -3.29 10.43
CA PRO A 381 -10.23 -3.15 9.16
C PRO A 381 -10.60 -1.69 8.77
N GLU A 382 -10.60 -0.77 9.73
CA GLU A 382 -10.87 0.65 9.52
C GLU A 382 -9.93 1.29 8.47
N PHE A 383 -8.73 0.74 8.30
CA PHE A 383 -7.73 1.24 7.37
C PHE A 383 -7.90 0.76 5.92
N GLY A 384 -8.86 -0.12 5.61
CA GLY A 384 -9.16 -0.52 4.23
C GLY A 384 -8.05 -1.33 3.55
N GLY A 385 -7.22 -2.01 4.34
CA GLY A 385 -6.02 -2.74 3.90
C GLY A 385 -4.74 -1.90 4.00
N ILE A 386 -3.60 -2.57 4.12
CA ILE A 386 -2.32 -1.87 4.33
C ILE A 386 -1.94 -0.94 3.18
N PHE A 387 -2.30 -1.28 1.94
CA PHE A 387 -2.02 -0.43 0.78
C PHE A 387 -2.74 0.92 0.89
N THR A 388 -4.06 0.88 1.12
CA THR A 388 -4.90 2.07 1.28
C THR A 388 -4.40 2.96 2.42
N PHE A 389 -4.05 2.36 3.56
CA PHE A 389 -3.47 3.09 4.68
C PHE A 389 -2.20 3.86 4.31
N ILE A 390 -1.25 3.17 3.67
CA ILE A 390 0.04 3.75 3.28
C ILE A 390 -0.19 4.91 2.33
N GLN A 391 -1.07 4.74 1.33
CA GLN A 391 -1.34 5.78 0.35
C GLN A 391 -2.03 7.00 0.97
N GLU A 392 -3.04 6.80 1.82
CA GLU A 392 -3.72 7.87 2.54
C GLU A 392 -2.78 8.64 3.47
N PHE A 393 -1.91 7.94 4.20
CA PHE A 393 -0.94 8.58 5.07
C PHE A 393 0.10 9.37 4.27
N GLN A 394 0.55 8.84 3.14
CA GLN A 394 1.45 9.57 2.24
C GLN A 394 0.86 10.89 1.75
N GLY A 395 -0.46 11.00 1.61
CA GLY A 395 -1.11 12.24 1.13
C GLY A 395 -0.89 13.45 2.04
N PHE A 396 -0.66 13.22 3.33
CA PHE A 396 -0.30 14.29 4.28
C PHE A 396 1.10 14.88 4.03
N ILE A 397 1.96 14.18 3.31
CA ILE A 397 3.39 14.51 3.18
C ILE A 397 3.79 14.71 1.71
N SER A 398 3.47 13.76 0.84
CA SER A 398 4.01 13.68 -0.52
C SER A 398 3.70 14.90 -1.41
N PRO A 399 2.46 15.45 -1.44
CA PRO A 399 2.17 16.57 -2.33
C PRO A 399 2.87 17.84 -1.88
N GLY A 400 2.92 18.11 -0.58
CA GLY A 400 3.59 19.27 -0.01
C GLY A 400 5.10 19.25 -0.23
N VAL A 401 5.75 18.11 0.05
CA VAL A 401 7.19 17.95 -0.17
C VAL A 401 7.53 18.06 -1.66
N LEU A 402 6.77 17.41 -2.54
CA LEU A 402 6.98 17.50 -3.98
C LEU A 402 6.78 18.93 -4.50
N ALA A 403 5.72 19.62 -4.07
CA ALA A 403 5.44 21.00 -4.47
C ALA A 403 6.57 21.93 -4.06
N VAL A 404 7.02 21.85 -2.79
CA VAL A 404 8.13 22.66 -2.27
C VAL A 404 9.42 22.38 -3.04
N PHE A 405 9.72 21.11 -3.31
CA PHE A 405 10.93 20.74 -4.02
C PHE A 405 10.93 21.26 -5.45
N LEU A 406 9.88 20.99 -6.23
CA LEU A 406 9.76 21.44 -7.61
C LEU A 406 9.73 22.97 -7.69
N PHE A 407 8.99 23.62 -6.80
CA PHE A 407 8.91 25.07 -6.77
C PHE A 407 10.26 25.71 -6.43
N GLY A 408 10.96 25.20 -5.41
CA GLY A 408 12.30 25.69 -5.04
C GLY A 408 13.35 25.42 -6.13
N PHE A 409 13.21 24.35 -6.90
CA PHE A 409 14.09 24.03 -8.02
C PHE A 409 13.85 24.94 -9.23
N LEU A 410 12.58 25.21 -9.57
CA LEU A 410 12.20 25.96 -10.77
C LEU A 410 12.16 27.48 -10.54
N VAL A 411 11.87 27.93 -9.31
CA VAL A 411 11.69 29.34 -8.96
C VAL A 411 12.86 29.80 -8.09
N SER A 412 13.92 30.27 -8.74
CA SER A 412 15.17 30.68 -8.09
C SER A 412 15.03 31.83 -7.08
N LYS A 413 13.93 32.59 -7.14
CA LYS A 413 13.63 33.70 -6.20
C LYS A 413 12.71 33.30 -5.04
N ALA A 414 12.35 32.03 -4.89
CA ALA A 414 11.48 31.57 -3.81
C ALA A 414 12.14 31.73 -2.42
N PRO A 415 11.51 32.42 -1.46
CA PRO A 415 12.03 32.53 -0.10
C PRO A 415 12.15 31.18 0.62
N ARG A 416 13.20 31.02 1.43
CA ARG A 416 13.49 29.76 2.15
C ARG A 416 12.37 29.31 3.11
N TYR A 417 11.65 30.25 3.72
CA TYR A 417 10.57 29.92 4.68
C TYR A 417 9.38 29.24 4.00
N LEU A 418 9.21 29.42 2.70
CA LEU A 418 8.16 28.73 1.93
C LEU A 418 8.31 27.21 1.97
N GLY A 419 9.51 26.70 2.22
CA GLY A 419 9.75 25.27 2.28
C GLY A 419 8.99 24.58 3.42
N TRP A 420 9.15 25.04 4.66
CA TRP A 420 8.42 24.44 5.78
C TRP A 420 6.94 24.84 5.75
N LEU A 421 6.62 26.06 5.30
CA LEU A 421 5.25 26.55 5.22
C LEU A 421 4.41 25.70 4.24
N GLY A 422 4.93 25.38 3.06
CA GLY A 422 4.23 24.54 2.08
C GLY A 422 3.93 23.13 2.61
N ILE A 423 4.84 22.55 3.40
CA ILE A 423 4.62 21.24 4.05
C ILE A 423 3.51 21.32 5.10
N VAL A 424 3.50 22.36 5.94
CA VAL A 424 2.46 22.56 6.96
C VAL A 424 1.10 22.82 6.33
N ILE A 425 1.04 23.67 5.29
CA ILE A 425 -0.18 23.94 4.53
C ILE A 425 -0.72 22.65 3.93
N ASN A 426 0.13 21.82 3.32
CA ASN A 426 -0.30 20.54 2.77
C ASN A 426 -0.92 19.63 3.84
N ALA A 427 -0.27 19.47 4.99
CA ALA A 427 -0.76 18.59 6.05
C ALA A 427 -2.14 19.05 6.57
N ALA A 428 -2.31 20.36 6.79
CA ALA A 428 -3.59 20.93 7.20
C ALA A 428 -4.66 20.75 6.11
N LEU A 429 -4.34 21.10 4.87
CA LEU A 429 -5.26 21.01 3.74
C LEU A 429 -5.70 19.57 3.46
N TYR A 430 -4.77 18.62 3.43
CA TYR A 430 -5.10 17.21 3.21
C TYR A 430 -5.98 16.67 4.35
N GLY A 431 -5.69 17.04 5.60
CA GLY A 431 -6.53 16.70 6.76
C GLY A 431 -7.95 17.26 6.62
N THR A 432 -8.09 18.53 6.25
CA THR A 432 -9.39 19.17 6.01
C THR A 432 -10.14 18.49 4.86
N LEU A 433 -9.50 18.25 3.72
CA LEU A 433 -10.14 17.59 2.57
C LEU A 433 -10.58 16.16 2.91
N LYS A 434 -9.78 15.43 3.69
CA LYS A 434 -10.13 14.08 4.12
C LYS A 434 -11.42 14.04 4.97
N VAL A 435 -11.64 15.06 5.79
CA VAL A 435 -12.83 15.15 6.66
C VAL A 435 -14.02 15.78 5.92
N ALA A 436 -13.79 16.84 5.16
CA ALA A 436 -14.84 17.60 4.49
C ALA A 436 -15.33 16.96 3.18
N LEU A 437 -14.46 16.23 2.48
CA LEU A 437 -14.74 15.60 1.19
C LEU A 437 -14.30 14.12 1.18
N PRO A 438 -14.87 13.27 2.07
CA PRO A 438 -14.47 11.87 2.20
C PRO A 438 -14.77 11.02 0.95
N SER A 439 -15.72 11.47 0.11
CA SER A 439 -16.06 10.82 -1.16
C SER A 439 -15.04 11.05 -2.27
N VAL A 440 -14.15 12.04 -2.12
CA VAL A 440 -13.10 12.32 -3.11
C VAL A 440 -11.95 11.34 -2.89
N ALA A 441 -11.57 10.63 -3.96
CA ALA A 441 -10.47 9.69 -3.94
C ALA A 441 -9.18 10.34 -3.42
N PHE A 442 -8.37 9.57 -2.69
CA PHE A 442 -7.18 10.10 -2.03
C PHE A 442 -6.16 10.67 -3.04
N LEU A 443 -6.05 10.09 -4.24
CA LEU A 443 -5.18 10.59 -5.31
C LEU A 443 -5.64 11.95 -5.84
N ASP A 444 -6.95 12.16 -5.97
CA ASP A 444 -7.50 13.46 -6.38
C ASP A 444 -7.31 14.49 -5.27
N ARG A 445 -7.49 14.11 -4.00
CA ARG A 445 -7.12 14.97 -2.86
C ARG A 445 -5.65 15.37 -2.89
N MET A 446 -4.74 14.45 -3.20
CA MET A 446 -3.32 14.77 -3.39
C MET A 446 -3.09 15.77 -4.52
N ALA A 447 -3.78 15.62 -5.66
CA ALA A 447 -3.70 16.55 -6.79
C ALA A 447 -4.17 17.96 -6.41
N ILE A 448 -5.31 18.05 -5.71
CA ILE A 448 -5.83 19.32 -5.19
C ILE A 448 -4.81 19.96 -4.25
N CYS A 449 -4.28 19.20 -3.28
CA CYS A 449 -3.28 19.71 -2.35
C CYS A 449 -2.03 20.23 -3.06
N PHE A 450 -1.51 19.47 -4.02
CA PHE A 450 -0.34 19.86 -4.80
C PHE A 450 -0.57 21.19 -5.54
N GLY A 451 -1.69 21.31 -6.24
CA GLY A 451 -2.04 22.53 -6.98
C GLY A 451 -2.23 23.75 -6.07
N VAL A 452 -2.94 23.58 -4.95
CA VAL A 452 -3.17 24.67 -3.98
C VAL A 452 -1.86 25.11 -3.34
N VAL A 453 -0.99 24.17 -2.93
CA VAL A 453 0.31 24.51 -2.36
C VAL A 453 1.14 25.30 -3.37
N LEU A 454 1.25 24.83 -4.63
CA LEU A 454 1.97 25.57 -5.68
C LEU A 454 1.42 26.99 -5.88
N ALA A 455 0.10 27.15 -5.92
CA ALA A 455 -0.53 28.46 -6.06
C ALA A 455 -0.19 29.39 -4.89
N VAL A 456 -0.24 28.89 -3.65
CA VAL A 456 0.13 29.66 -2.46
C VAL A 456 1.62 30.04 -2.50
N LEU A 457 2.50 29.11 -2.84
CA LEU A 457 3.94 29.38 -2.96
C LEU A 457 4.23 30.42 -4.04
N ALA A 458 3.55 30.34 -5.18
CA ALA A 458 3.64 31.32 -6.26
C ALA A 458 3.21 32.71 -5.80
N VAL A 459 2.02 32.84 -5.21
CA VAL A 459 1.49 34.12 -4.70
C VAL A 459 2.43 34.73 -3.66
N LEU A 460 2.87 33.95 -2.68
CA LEU A 460 3.77 34.46 -1.64
C LEU A 460 5.15 34.86 -2.18
N THR A 461 5.64 34.17 -3.22
CA THR A 461 6.88 34.55 -3.90
C THR A 461 6.72 35.82 -4.71
N LEU A 462 5.57 36.06 -5.35
CA LEU A 462 5.28 37.32 -6.04
C LEU A 462 5.20 38.50 -5.06
N ILE A 463 4.65 38.28 -3.87
CA ILE A 463 4.54 39.31 -2.83
C ILE A 463 5.90 39.62 -2.20
N ASN A 464 6.71 38.60 -1.91
CA ASN A 464 7.98 38.77 -1.21
C ASN A 464 9.09 37.91 -1.84
N PRO A 465 9.56 38.26 -3.06
CA PRO A 465 10.62 37.50 -3.72
C PRO A 465 11.97 37.74 -3.04
N LEU A 466 12.87 36.75 -3.11
CA LEU A 466 14.26 36.97 -2.75
C LEU A 466 14.89 38.05 -3.65
N LYS A 467 15.66 38.94 -3.02
CA LYS A 467 16.40 40.00 -3.73
C LYS A 467 17.37 39.42 -4.76
N GLU A 468 18.06 38.34 -4.37
CA GLU A 468 18.98 37.62 -5.24
C GLU A 468 18.52 36.18 -5.46
N PRO A 469 18.66 35.65 -6.69
CA PRO A 469 18.31 34.27 -6.98
C PRO A 469 19.26 33.31 -6.24
N VAL A 470 18.71 32.20 -5.75
CA VAL A 470 19.49 31.11 -5.15
C VAL A 470 20.45 30.54 -6.19
N LYS A 471 21.75 30.53 -5.88
CA LYS A 471 22.77 29.85 -6.68
C LYS A 471 22.96 28.43 -6.15
N LEU A 472 22.66 27.44 -6.98
CA LEU A 472 22.90 26.04 -6.64
C LEU A 472 24.42 25.76 -6.71
N PRO A 473 24.99 25.04 -5.72
CA PRO A 473 26.39 24.66 -5.77
C PRO A 473 26.64 23.73 -6.96
N VAL A 474 27.72 23.96 -7.69
CA VAL A 474 28.16 23.10 -8.80
C VAL A 474 29.20 22.12 -8.24
N ASN A 475 28.95 20.82 -8.43
CA ASN A 475 29.94 19.80 -8.13
C ASN A 475 30.59 19.32 -9.43
N HIS A 476 31.91 19.48 -9.55
CA HIS A 476 32.68 19.09 -10.72
C HIS A 476 33.21 17.65 -10.65
N GLU A 477 33.03 16.95 -9.51
CA GLU A 477 33.56 15.60 -9.30
C GLU A 477 32.73 14.49 -9.98
N ILE A 478 31.49 14.81 -10.41
CA ILE A 478 30.58 13.82 -11.01
C ILE A 478 30.60 13.97 -12.53
N ALA A 479 30.91 12.89 -13.25
CA ALA A 479 30.77 12.84 -14.71
C ALA A 479 29.30 12.97 -15.11
N LEU A 480 28.96 14.06 -15.81
CA LEU A 480 27.60 14.42 -16.22
C LEU A 480 27.21 13.93 -17.63
N GLU A 481 28.03 13.08 -18.25
CA GLU A 481 27.69 12.49 -19.54
C GLU A 481 26.53 11.51 -19.39
N SER A 482 25.50 11.70 -20.22
CA SER A 482 24.29 10.87 -20.21
C SER A 482 24.45 9.65 -21.11
N SER A 483 23.86 8.53 -20.72
CA SER A 483 23.90 7.27 -21.49
C SER A 483 22.88 7.27 -22.64
N PRO A 484 23.31 7.16 -23.92
CA PRO A 484 22.39 6.97 -25.05
C PRO A 484 21.61 5.65 -24.94
N ALA A 485 22.27 4.60 -24.43
CA ALA A 485 21.63 3.30 -24.21
C ALA A 485 20.50 3.41 -23.18
N ALA A 486 20.70 4.14 -22.07
CA ALA A 486 19.64 4.38 -21.10
C ALA A 486 18.43 5.09 -21.72
N LYS A 487 18.65 6.08 -22.59
CA LYS A 487 17.56 6.77 -23.30
C LYS A 487 16.77 5.82 -24.20
N LEU A 488 17.46 4.96 -24.97
CA LEU A 488 16.82 3.98 -25.83
C LEU A 488 16.00 2.97 -25.02
N PHE A 489 16.58 2.37 -23.99
CA PHE A 489 15.87 1.44 -23.11
C PHE A 489 14.70 2.13 -22.38
N GLY A 490 14.83 3.41 -22.03
CA GLY A 490 13.74 4.21 -21.47
C GLY A 490 12.53 4.26 -22.39
N TRP A 491 12.74 4.53 -23.69
CA TRP A 491 11.67 4.49 -24.69
C TRP A 491 11.04 3.10 -24.84
N VAL A 492 11.83 2.03 -24.76
CA VAL A 492 11.30 0.66 -24.78
C VAL A 492 10.39 0.40 -23.58
N VAL A 493 10.79 0.82 -22.37
CA VAL A 493 9.95 0.68 -21.17
C VAL A 493 8.64 1.46 -21.30
N VAL A 494 8.68 2.68 -21.84
CA VAL A 494 7.48 3.48 -22.13
C VAL A 494 6.57 2.77 -23.12
N ALA A 495 7.12 2.25 -24.23
CA ALA A 495 6.34 1.51 -25.23
C ALA A 495 5.68 0.26 -24.64
N LEU A 496 6.41 -0.53 -23.86
CA LEU A 496 5.86 -1.72 -23.18
C LEU A 496 4.76 -1.34 -22.18
N THR A 497 4.91 -0.22 -21.49
CA THR A 497 3.87 0.29 -20.58
C THR A 497 2.60 0.63 -21.35
N LEU A 498 2.71 1.33 -22.48
CA LEU A 498 1.57 1.65 -23.33
C LEU A 498 0.89 0.38 -23.86
N VAL A 499 1.67 -0.62 -24.28
CA VAL A 499 1.12 -1.92 -24.70
C VAL A 499 0.32 -2.58 -23.59
N LEU A 500 0.80 -2.57 -22.34
CA LEU A 500 0.05 -3.10 -21.20
C LEU A 500 -1.26 -2.34 -20.96
N TYR A 501 -1.25 -1.01 -21.10
CA TYR A 501 -2.48 -0.21 -21.02
C TYR A 501 -3.48 -0.56 -22.12
N VAL A 502 -3.02 -0.88 -23.34
CA VAL A 502 -3.92 -1.31 -24.43
C VAL A 502 -4.46 -2.73 -24.19
N ILE A 503 -3.62 -3.66 -23.73
CA ILE A 503 -4.03 -5.05 -23.47
C ILE A 503 -5.09 -5.13 -22.37
N PHE A 504 -4.94 -4.31 -21.34
CA PHE A 504 -5.80 -4.29 -20.15
C PHE A 504 -6.68 -3.03 -20.10
N TRP A 505 -7.05 -2.47 -21.26
CA TRP A 505 -7.85 -1.24 -21.31
C TRP A 505 -9.27 -1.42 -20.79
#